data_AF-A0A537W5G8-F1
#
_entry.id   AF-A0A537W5G8-F1
#
_cell.length_a   1.000
_cell.length_b   1.000
_cell.length_c   1.000
_cell.angle_alpha   90.00
_cell.angle_beta   90.00
_cell.angle_gamma   90.00
#
_symmetry.space_group_name_H-M   'P 1'
#
loop_
_entity.id
_entity.type
_entity.pdbx_description
1 polymer ?
#
loop_
_entity_poly.entity_id
_entity_poly.type
_entity_poly.pdbx_seq_one_letter_code
_entity_poly.pdbx_strand_id
1 'polypeptide(L)'
;MARLRVIGGRRLKALACLLAAWALLLALSARWPRRRALAMRTGALGVLWAPLVVLVPAALEPGAAGEYAIITAGCLALGVLTDRLLAWPRALIAPAVVTVIVLVLDALAGTQLLMRALLGPNPALGARFYGIGNELKSGLAVLVLAAVAAALYPAVRGRRAVVATVLAGALLAVVEGSARIGAGVGGVILVVAAFALASVIVARLPETGSGLTRRRALIVLISPLVGLAALALLDLLSAHGTGHFTGSVLHARSAGDLREVIVRRYKAAWDELKNHAMPAATAVALAYAAVGVRRRRRLLSPVASDPGWLAALAGGLAAGVVGALVEDSGPVLLVVAVFALGCVASYLWGRPAGPLPGHRPRVAGSERYVAADGGS
;
A
#
# COMPACT_ATOMS: atom_id res chain seq x y z
N MET A 1 20.57 -16.97 -14.37
CA MET A 1 19.58 -17.99 -14.82
C MET A 1 19.22 -19.01 -13.74
N ALA A 2 20.18 -19.58 -13.00
CA ALA A 2 19.90 -20.61 -11.97
C ALA A 2 18.97 -20.13 -10.83
N ARG A 3 19.15 -18.88 -10.35
CA ARG A 3 18.33 -18.30 -9.27
C ARG A 3 16.84 -18.15 -9.62
N LEU A 4 16.50 -17.75 -10.84
CA LEU A 4 15.11 -17.50 -11.23
C LEU A 4 14.22 -18.75 -11.12
N ARG A 5 14.79 -19.94 -11.30
CA ARG A 5 14.06 -21.22 -11.18
C ARG A 5 13.64 -21.55 -9.76
N VAL A 6 14.35 -21.07 -8.75
CA VAL A 6 14.05 -21.37 -7.35
C VAL A 6 13.12 -20.35 -6.69
N ILE A 7 12.95 -19.16 -7.28
CA ILE A 7 12.14 -18.07 -6.70
C ILE A 7 10.68 -18.50 -6.49
N GLY A 8 10.07 -19.12 -7.50
CA GLY A 8 8.66 -19.54 -7.45
C GLY A 8 8.35 -20.46 -6.26
N GLY A 9 9.17 -21.49 -6.06
CA GLY A 9 8.99 -22.47 -4.97
C GLY A 9 9.35 -21.94 -3.58
N ARG A 10 10.08 -20.82 -3.49
CA ARG A 10 10.54 -20.23 -2.22
C ARG A 10 9.70 -19.04 -1.75
N ARG A 11 9.03 -18.31 -2.65
CA ARG A 11 8.24 -17.10 -2.35
C ARG A 11 7.21 -17.33 -1.23
N LEU A 12 6.31 -18.29 -1.42
CA LEU A 12 5.25 -18.58 -0.44
C LEU A 12 5.80 -19.12 0.88
N LYS A 13 6.87 -19.93 0.83
CA LYS A 13 7.52 -20.47 2.03
C LYS A 13 8.18 -19.38 2.87
N ALA A 14 8.87 -18.43 2.23
CA ALA A 14 9.48 -17.29 2.92
C ALA A 14 8.43 -16.41 3.61
N LEU A 15 7.33 -16.10 2.90
CA LEU A 15 6.21 -15.36 3.49
C LEU A 15 5.56 -16.15 4.63
N ALA A 16 5.37 -17.46 4.48
CA ALA A 16 4.83 -18.32 5.52
C ALA A 16 5.73 -18.36 6.77
N CYS A 17 7.06 -18.43 6.62
CA CYS A 17 7.99 -18.35 7.75
C CYS A 17 7.86 -17.02 8.50
N LEU A 18 7.82 -15.90 7.79
CA LEU A 18 7.64 -14.57 8.40
C LEU A 18 6.30 -14.46 9.15
N LEU A 19 5.21 -14.90 8.52
CA LEU A 19 3.88 -14.88 9.13
C LEU A 19 3.75 -15.85 10.31
N ALA A 20 4.37 -17.03 10.23
CA ALA A 20 4.39 -18.00 11.32
C ALA A 20 5.19 -17.46 12.53
N ALA A 21 6.35 -16.82 12.28
CA ALA A 21 7.12 -16.18 13.33
C ALA A 21 6.33 -15.04 14.00
N TRP A 22 5.63 -14.22 13.22
CA TRP A 22 4.75 -13.19 13.76
C TRP A 22 3.57 -13.77 14.56
N ALA A 23 2.90 -14.81 14.03
CA ALA A 23 1.81 -15.50 14.73
C ALA A 23 2.30 -16.11 16.05
N LEU A 24 3.50 -16.69 16.08
CA LEU A 24 4.12 -17.20 17.30
C LEU A 24 4.36 -16.07 18.32
N LEU A 25 4.89 -14.93 17.90
CA LEU A 25 5.05 -13.76 18.78
C LEU A 25 3.70 -13.30 19.36
N LEU A 26 2.63 -13.31 18.57
CA LEU A 26 1.28 -12.98 19.03
C LEU A 26 0.74 -14.01 20.03
N ALA A 27 0.95 -15.30 19.77
CA ALA A 27 0.52 -16.39 20.65
C ALA A 27 1.25 -16.34 21.99
N LEU A 28 2.58 -16.20 21.96
CA LEU A 28 3.41 -16.10 23.17
C LEU A 28 3.07 -14.84 23.98
N SER A 29 2.69 -13.74 23.32
CA SER A 29 2.35 -12.49 24.00
C SER A 29 0.86 -12.38 24.38
N ALA A 30 0.02 -13.36 24.04
CA ALA A 30 -1.44 -13.26 24.13
C ALA A 30 -1.96 -12.88 25.53
N ARG A 31 -1.31 -13.37 26.59
CA ARG A 31 -1.68 -13.13 27.99
C ARG A 31 -1.30 -11.75 28.51
N TRP A 32 -0.43 -11.03 27.80
CA TRP A 32 0.13 -9.74 28.24
C TRP A 32 -0.25 -8.63 27.26
N PRO A 33 -1.30 -7.83 27.55
CA PRO A 33 -1.83 -6.83 26.60
C PRO A 33 -0.77 -5.90 26.02
N ARG A 34 0.19 -5.44 26.86
CA ARG A 34 1.29 -4.57 26.42
C ARG A 34 2.25 -5.27 25.46
N ARG A 35 2.62 -6.54 25.74
CA ARG A 35 3.51 -7.33 24.87
C ARG A 35 2.80 -7.72 23.57
N ARG A 36 1.50 -8.02 23.64
CA ARG A 36 0.68 -8.30 22.46
C ARG A 36 0.58 -7.08 21.55
N ALA A 37 0.34 -5.90 22.12
CA ALA A 37 0.33 -4.65 21.36
C ALA A 37 1.68 -4.39 20.67
N LEU A 38 2.80 -4.61 21.37
CA LEU A 38 4.13 -4.54 20.78
C LEU A 38 4.29 -5.53 19.62
N ALA A 39 3.95 -6.81 19.82
CA ALA A 39 4.04 -7.84 18.78
C ALA A 39 3.17 -7.53 17.56
N MET A 40 1.98 -6.92 17.76
CA MET A 40 1.15 -6.43 16.67
C MET A 40 1.84 -5.32 15.88
N ARG A 41 2.45 -4.33 16.55
CA ARG A 41 3.16 -3.24 15.86
C ARG A 41 4.40 -3.71 15.12
N THR A 42 5.29 -4.41 15.83
CA THR A 42 6.61 -4.77 15.29
C THR A 42 6.50 -5.84 14.20
N GLY A 43 5.58 -6.79 14.34
CA GLY A 43 5.33 -7.79 13.30
C GLY A 43 4.66 -7.19 12.06
N ALA A 44 3.68 -6.29 12.24
CA ALA A 44 3.07 -5.58 11.12
C ALA A 44 4.08 -4.71 10.37
N LEU A 45 4.89 -3.91 11.10
CA LEU A 45 5.98 -3.14 10.50
C LEU A 45 6.97 -4.06 9.79
N GLY A 46 7.30 -5.22 10.38
CA GLY A 46 8.20 -6.18 9.78
C GLY A 46 7.69 -6.71 8.43
N VAL A 47 6.41 -7.07 8.34
CA VAL A 47 5.81 -7.47 7.06
C VAL A 47 5.85 -6.33 6.05
N LEU A 48 5.60 -5.08 6.47
CA LEU A 48 5.67 -3.91 5.58
C LEU A 48 7.10 -3.57 5.12
N TRP A 49 8.12 -4.06 5.82
CA TRP A 49 9.53 -4.01 5.38
C TRP A 49 9.90 -5.12 4.39
N ALA A 50 9.06 -6.14 4.19
CA ALA A 50 9.38 -7.28 3.33
C ALA A 50 9.81 -6.89 1.91
N PRO A 51 9.16 -5.93 1.20
CA PRO A 51 9.59 -5.51 -0.13
C PRO A 51 11.05 -5.04 -0.21
N LEU A 52 11.57 -4.43 0.86
CA LEU A 52 12.97 -4.04 0.96
C LEU A 52 13.85 -5.24 1.33
N VAL A 53 13.49 -5.97 2.39
CA VAL A 53 14.34 -7.01 2.96
C VAL A 53 14.61 -8.14 1.97
N VAL A 54 13.67 -8.43 1.07
CA VAL A 54 13.87 -9.46 0.02
C VAL A 54 14.98 -9.13 -0.97
N LEU A 55 15.45 -7.87 -1.03
CA LEU A 55 16.60 -7.48 -1.86
C LEU A 55 17.94 -7.95 -1.26
N VAL A 56 18.01 -8.16 0.06
CA VAL A 56 19.22 -8.65 0.74
C VAL A 56 19.59 -10.07 0.30
N PRO A 57 18.72 -11.09 0.42
CA PRO A 57 19.05 -12.39 -0.13
C PRO A 57 19.21 -12.30 -1.65
N ALA A 58 18.57 -11.36 -2.34
CA ALA A 58 18.76 -11.10 -3.78
C ALA A 58 20.23 -10.79 -4.14
N ALA A 59 20.95 -10.12 -3.25
CA ALA A 59 22.39 -9.87 -3.38
C ALA A 59 23.25 -11.06 -2.92
N LEU A 60 22.89 -11.71 -1.82
CA LEU A 60 23.74 -12.71 -1.15
C LEU A 60 23.63 -14.14 -1.72
N GLU A 61 22.56 -14.44 -2.47
CA GLU A 61 22.30 -15.76 -3.06
C GLU A 61 22.39 -16.96 -2.07
N PRO A 62 21.81 -16.88 -0.86
CA PRO A 62 21.94 -17.96 0.13
C PRO A 62 21.10 -19.21 -0.24
N GLY A 63 21.38 -20.31 0.46
CA GLY A 63 20.49 -21.48 0.47
C GLY A 63 19.09 -21.15 1.01
N ALA A 64 18.11 -22.04 0.77
CA ALA A 64 16.69 -21.77 1.09
C ALA A 64 16.46 -21.40 2.57
N ALA A 65 17.07 -22.15 3.51
CA ALA A 65 16.95 -21.88 4.94
C ALA A 65 17.55 -20.50 5.31
N GLY A 66 18.70 -20.15 4.74
CA GLY A 66 19.33 -18.85 4.93
C GLY A 66 18.48 -17.70 4.38
N GLU A 67 17.87 -17.88 3.21
CA GLU A 67 16.94 -16.91 2.61
C GLU A 67 15.73 -16.67 3.52
N TYR A 68 15.11 -17.72 4.06
CA TYR A 68 13.96 -17.60 4.97
C TYR A 68 14.35 -16.94 6.30
N ALA A 69 15.53 -17.29 6.83
CA ALA A 69 16.05 -16.72 8.06
C ALA A 69 16.36 -15.22 7.90
N ILE A 70 17.04 -14.83 6.82
CA ILE A 70 17.36 -13.43 6.52
C ILE A 70 16.08 -12.61 6.37
N ILE A 71 15.10 -13.10 5.61
CA ILE A 71 13.83 -12.39 5.41
C ILE A 71 13.09 -12.26 6.74
N THR A 72 12.91 -13.36 7.48
CA THR A 72 12.15 -13.36 8.73
C THR A 72 12.80 -12.49 9.80
N ALA A 73 14.09 -12.72 10.06
CA ALA A 73 14.84 -11.97 11.07
C ALA A 73 15.01 -10.50 10.67
N GLY A 74 15.36 -10.22 9.41
CA GLY A 74 15.53 -8.85 8.90
C GLY A 74 14.24 -8.04 8.97
N CYS A 75 13.11 -8.63 8.55
CA CYS A 75 11.80 -7.98 8.66
C CYS A 75 11.45 -7.68 10.11
N LEU A 76 11.52 -8.68 11.01
CA LEU A 76 11.18 -8.47 12.41
C LEU A 76 12.14 -7.50 13.11
N ALA A 77 13.43 -7.55 12.80
CA ALA A 77 14.43 -6.63 13.33
C ALA A 77 14.15 -5.18 12.90
N LEU A 78 13.91 -4.93 11.60
CA LEU A 78 13.53 -3.61 11.12
C LEU A 78 12.19 -3.15 11.69
N GLY A 79 11.25 -4.05 11.89
CA GLY A 79 9.97 -3.77 12.55
C GLY A 79 10.16 -3.30 14.00
N VAL A 80 10.99 -3.99 14.78
CA VAL A 80 11.35 -3.59 16.15
C VAL A 80 12.14 -2.28 16.17
N LEU A 81 13.13 -2.14 15.29
CA LEU A 81 13.97 -0.96 15.21
C LEU A 81 13.12 0.27 14.89
N THR A 82 12.23 0.17 13.91
CA THR A 82 11.37 1.29 13.49
C THR A 82 10.36 1.67 14.58
N ASP A 83 9.76 0.68 15.27
CA ASP A 83 8.84 0.95 16.40
C ASP A 83 9.54 1.65 17.57
N ARG A 84 10.84 1.41 17.76
CA ARG A 84 11.65 2.06 18.81
C ARG A 84 12.09 3.47 18.42
N LEU A 85 12.47 3.68 17.17
CA LEU A 85 13.04 4.94 16.70
C LEU A 85 11.97 5.98 16.34
N LEU A 86 10.79 5.55 15.90
CA LEU A 86 9.73 6.44 15.43
C LEU A 86 8.48 6.32 16.27
N ALA A 87 7.98 7.46 16.74
CA ALA A 87 6.75 7.51 17.53
C ALA A 87 5.55 6.97 16.76
N TRP A 88 4.68 6.22 17.44
CA TRP A 88 3.41 5.76 16.85
C TRP A 88 2.48 6.97 16.53
N PRO A 89 1.81 7.01 15.35
CA PRO A 89 1.81 6.04 14.25
C PRO A 89 2.82 6.34 13.12
N ARG A 90 3.77 7.27 13.33
CA ARG A 90 4.75 7.75 12.32
C ARG A 90 5.75 6.69 11.86
N ALA A 91 5.85 5.56 12.55
CA ALA A 91 6.73 4.45 12.16
C ALA A 91 6.45 3.91 10.74
N LEU A 92 5.22 4.06 10.22
CA LEU A 92 4.90 3.66 8.84
C LEU A 92 5.59 4.49 7.75
N ILE A 93 6.14 5.66 8.08
CA ILE A 93 6.86 6.51 7.13
C ILE A 93 8.14 5.82 6.66
N ALA A 94 8.88 5.18 7.57
CA ALA A 94 10.17 4.56 7.24
C ALA A 94 10.07 3.44 6.19
N PRO A 95 9.23 2.40 6.35
CA PRO A 95 9.13 1.36 5.33
C PRO A 95 8.68 1.93 3.98
N ALA A 96 7.80 2.95 3.95
CA ALA A 96 7.38 3.57 2.70
C ALA A 96 8.51 4.32 2.00
N VAL A 97 9.15 5.26 2.70
CA VAL A 97 10.17 6.14 2.11
C VAL A 97 11.39 5.33 1.71
N VAL A 98 11.89 4.47 2.59
CA VAL A 98 13.11 3.71 2.32
C VAL A 98 12.87 2.67 1.22
N THR A 99 11.72 1.97 1.21
CA THR A 99 11.42 1.02 0.13
C THR A 99 11.33 1.74 -1.22
N VAL A 100 10.62 2.86 -1.31
CA VAL A 100 10.51 3.61 -2.57
C VAL A 100 11.87 4.09 -3.05
N ILE A 101 12.69 4.68 -2.16
CA ILE A 101 14.04 5.15 -2.52
C ILE A 101 14.90 3.99 -3.02
N VAL A 102 14.95 2.88 -2.29
CA VAL A 102 15.82 1.75 -2.65
C VAL A 102 15.34 1.08 -3.95
N LEU A 103 14.03 0.92 -4.17
CA LEU A 103 13.52 0.38 -5.42
C LEU A 103 13.80 1.31 -6.61
N VAL A 104 13.72 2.64 -6.42
CA VAL A 104 14.12 3.60 -7.45
C VAL A 104 15.61 3.48 -7.75
N LEU A 105 16.47 3.41 -6.73
CA LEU A 105 17.91 3.25 -6.91
C LEU A 105 18.27 1.93 -7.60
N ASP A 106 17.64 0.82 -7.21
CA ASP A 106 17.84 -0.48 -7.87
C ASP A 106 17.40 -0.42 -9.34
N ALA A 107 16.27 0.22 -9.64
CA ALA A 107 15.78 0.35 -11.00
C ALA A 107 16.70 1.23 -11.87
N LEU A 108 17.20 2.34 -11.32
CA LEU A 108 18.21 3.19 -11.98
C LEU A 108 19.54 2.45 -12.21
N ALA A 109 19.87 1.49 -11.33
CA ALA A 109 21.00 0.57 -11.51
C ALA A 109 20.69 -0.62 -12.44
N GLY A 110 19.57 -0.60 -13.15
CA GLY A 110 19.18 -1.65 -14.10
C GLY A 110 18.42 -2.83 -13.50
N THR A 111 17.73 -2.64 -12.37
CA THR A 111 16.83 -3.62 -11.70
C THR A 111 17.54 -4.94 -11.35
N GLN A 112 18.79 -4.88 -10.88
CA GLN A 112 19.61 -6.07 -10.66
C GLN A 112 19.13 -6.91 -9.47
N LEU A 113 18.70 -6.25 -8.38
CA LEU A 113 18.29 -6.92 -7.16
C LEU A 113 16.82 -7.33 -7.22
N LEU A 114 15.93 -6.45 -7.68
CA LEU A 114 14.50 -6.74 -7.70
C LEU A 114 14.19 -7.95 -8.60
N MET A 115 14.85 -8.10 -9.75
CA MET A 115 14.67 -9.29 -10.61
C MET A 115 15.04 -10.62 -9.92
N ARG A 116 15.94 -10.58 -8.93
CA ARG A 116 16.43 -11.75 -8.19
C ARG A 116 15.69 -11.98 -6.88
N ALA A 117 14.93 -10.98 -6.44
CA ALA A 117 14.21 -10.99 -5.18
C ALA A 117 12.95 -11.84 -5.24
N LEU A 118 12.55 -12.42 -4.10
CA LEU A 118 11.36 -13.29 -4.05
C LEU A 118 10.07 -12.55 -4.41
N LEU A 119 9.96 -11.26 -4.07
CA LEU A 119 8.80 -10.42 -4.38
C LEU A 119 8.98 -9.62 -5.69
N GLY A 120 10.06 -9.87 -6.43
CA GLY A 120 10.29 -9.27 -7.74
C GLY A 120 9.41 -9.86 -8.85
N PRO A 121 9.42 -9.26 -10.05
CA PRO A 121 8.82 -9.87 -11.22
C PRO A 121 9.50 -11.23 -11.49
N ASN A 122 8.71 -12.25 -11.83
CA ASN A 122 9.23 -13.59 -12.14
C ASN A 122 9.06 -13.92 -13.63
N PRO A 123 10.11 -13.75 -14.46
CA PRO A 123 10.02 -14.01 -15.90
C PRO A 123 9.73 -15.47 -16.25
N ALA A 124 10.02 -16.41 -15.34
CA ALA A 124 9.67 -17.83 -15.53
C ALA A 124 8.15 -18.08 -15.51
N LEU A 125 7.36 -17.12 -15.04
CA LEU A 125 5.89 -17.12 -15.08
C LEU A 125 5.35 -16.17 -16.18
N GLY A 126 6.18 -15.76 -17.13
CA GLY A 126 5.79 -14.85 -18.22
C GLY A 126 5.84 -13.36 -17.87
N ALA A 127 6.36 -12.98 -16.70
CA ALA A 127 6.54 -11.58 -16.35
C ALA A 127 7.73 -10.94 -17.10
N ARG A 128 7.72 -9.61 -17.19
CA ARG A 128 8.82 -8.83 -17.77
C ARG A 128 10.13 -8.93 -16.97
N PHE A 129 11.26 -8.73 -17.66
CA PHE A 129 12.62 -8.75 -17.10
C PHE A 129 13.06 -7.42 -16.46
N TYR A 130 12.17 -6.47 -16.18
CA TYR A 130 12.51 -5.18 -15.56
C TYR A 130 11.28 -4.52 -14.94
N GLY A 131 11.50 -3.53 -14.08
CA GLY A 131 10.45 -2.74 -13.47
C GLY A 131 9.79 -3.36 -12.24
N ILE A 132 8.90 -2.60 -11.61
CA ILE A 132 8.17 -3.01 -10.40
C ILE A 132 7.18 -4.13 -10.77
N GLY A 133 7.26 -5.26 -10.06
CA GLY A 133 6.33 -6.39 -10.20
C GLY A 133 4.89 -5.96 -9.90
N ASN A 134 3.92 -6.51 -10.63
CA ASN A 134 2.52 -6.10 -10.53
C ASN A 134 1.97 -6.26 -9.11
N GLU A 135 2.39 -7.32 -8.41
CA GLU A 135 1.98 -7.61 -7.05
C GLU A 135 2.45 -6.52 -6.07
N LEU A 136 3.61 -5.91 -6.32
CA LEU A 136 4.16 -4.86 -5.47
C LEU A 136 3.46 -3.51 -5.64
N LYS A 137 2.89 -3.20 -6.81
CA LYS A 137 2.29 -1.89 -7.12
C LYS A 137 1.19 -1.50 -6.12
N SER A 138 0.20 -2.37 -5.92
CA SER A 138 -0.91 -2.07 -4.99
C SER A 138 -0.44 -2.04 -3.53
N GLY A 139 0.55 -2.86 -3.17
CA GLY A 139 1.20 -2.84 -1.86
C GLY A 139 1.96 -1.54 -1.58
N LEU A 140 2.71 -1.03 -2.57
CA LEU A 140 3.41 0.25 -2.50
C LEU A 140 2.43 1.42 -2.39
N ALA A 141 1.33 1.41 -3.15
CA ALA A 141 0.29 2.42 -3.04
C ALA A 141 -0.32 2.46 -1.62
N VAL A 142 -0.64 1.30 -1.03
CA VAL A 142 -1.11 1.21 0.37
C VAL A 142 -0.06 1.75 1.34
N LEU A 143 1.21 1.37 1.16
CA LEU A 143 2.31 1.75 2.04
C LEU A 143 2.55 3.27 2.02
N VAL A 144 2.57 3.88 0.84
CA VAL A 144 2.73 5.34 0.67
C VAL A 144 1.52 6.10 1.22
N LEU A 145 0.28 5.63 0.95
CA LEU A 145 -0.92 6.23 1.55
C LEU A 145 -0.91 6.17 3.08
N ALA A 146 -0.49 5.04 3.65
CA ALA A 146 -0.35 4.88 5.09
C ALA A 146 0.74 5.81 5.67
N ALA A 147 1.85 6.01 4.96
CA ALA A 147 2.89 6.96 5.35
C ALA A 147 2.40 8.42 5.30
N VAL A 148 1.64 8.81 4.28
CA VAL A 148 1.01 10.14 4.21
C VAL A 148 0.04 10.34 5.39
N ALA A 149 -0.82 9.36 5.68
CA ALA A 149 -1.73 9.41 6.82
C ALA A 149 -0.96 9.51 8.15
N ALA A 150 0.13 8.76 8.31
CA ALA A 150 0.98 8.78 9.49
C ALA A 150 1.72 10.12 9.67
N ALA A 151 2.25 10.70 8.60
CA ALA A 151 2.95 11.98 8.62
C ALA A 151 2.02 13.14 8.99
N LEU A 152 0.78 13.09 8.52
CA LEU A 152 -0.23 14.12 8.79
C LEU A 152 -0.99 13.90 10.10
N TYR A 153 -0.77 12.80 10.83
CA TYR A 153 -1.57 12.47 12.01
C TYR A 153 -1.24 13.34 13.25
N PRO A 154 -2.26 13.87 13.97
CA PRO A 154 -3.69 13.91 13.63
C PRO A 154 -3.98 14.83 12.43
N ALA A 155 -4.70 14.31 11.44
CA ALA A 155 -4.92 14.99 10.18
C ALA A 155 -6.01 16.05 10.30
N VAL A 156 -5.64 17.28 9.95
CA VAL A 156 -6.60 18.38 9.74
C VAL A 156 -7.05 18.35 8.28
N ARG A 157 -8.36 18.24 8.06
CA ARG A 157 -8.93 18.35 6.70
C ARG A 157 -8.59 19.72 6.12
N GLY A 158 -8.15 19.74 4.87
CA GLY A 158 -7.85 20.99 4.18
C GLY A 158 -6.76 20.87 3.13
N ARG A 159 -6.37 22.03 2.58
CA ARG A 159 -5.47 22.13 1.42
C ARG A 159 -4.14 21.42 1.63
N ARG A 160 -3.53 21.52 2.81
CA ARG A 160 -2.23 20.87 3.11
C ARG A 160 -2.30 19.34 2.96
N ALA A 161 -3.33 18.71 3.52
CA ALA A 161 -3.49 17.26 3.45
C ALA A 161 -3.79 16.78 2.03
N VAL A 162 -4.57 17.56 1.27
CA VAL A 162 -4.83 17.30 -0.15
C VAL A 162 -3.54 17.39 -0.95
N VAL A 163 -2.80 18.50 -0.81
CA VAL A 163 -1.53 18.71 -1.53
C VAL A 163 -0.53 17.60 -1.21
N ALA A 164 -0.36 17.23 0.06
CA ALA A 164 0.53 16.13 0.43
C ALA A 164 0.11 14.79 -0.21
N THR A 165 -1.20 14.48 -0.22
CA THR A 165 -1.72 13.27 -0.86
C THR A 165 -1.47 13.29 -2.37
N VAL A 166 -1.82 14.40 -3.04
CA VAL A 166 -1.63 14.55 -4.49
C VAL A 166 -0.15 14.46 -4.87
N LEU A 167 0.74 15.14 -4.14
CA LEU A 167 2.19 15.09 -4.43
C LEU A 167 2.77 13.69 -4.21
N ALA A 168 2.37 12.99 -3.14
CA ALA A 168 2.80 11.61 -2.91
C ALA A 168 2.31 10.66 -4.01
N GLY A 169 1.06 10.83 -4.46
CA GLY A 169 0.49 10.07 -5.57
C GLY A 169 1.17 10.37 -6.90
N ALA A 170 1.47 11.65 -7.18
CA ALA A 170 2.19 12.05 -8.38
C ALA A 170 3.61 11.46 -8.41
N LEU A 171 4.33 11.54 -7.28
CA LEU A 171 5.66 10.94 -7.16
C LEU A 171 5.61 9.42 -7.40
N LEU A 172 4.68 8.72 -6.76
CA LEU A 172 4.53 7.28 -6.94
C LEU A 172 4.11 6.91 -8.37
N ALA A 173 3.24 7.70 -9.00
CA ALA A 173 2.83 7.50 -10.38
C ALA A 173 4.01 7.68 -11.35
N VAL A 174 4.90 8.64 -11.10
CA VAL A 174 6.15 8.81 -11.87
C VAL A 174 7.07 7.60 -11.68
N VAL A 175 7.21 7.10 -10.44
CA VAL A 175 8.01 5.92 -10.13
C VAL A 175 7.46 4.67 -10.85
N GLU A 176 6.16 4.41 -10.77
CA GLU A 176 5.53 3.23 -11.41
C GLU A 176 5.40 3.36 -12.94
N GLY A 177 5.21 4.58 -13.45
CA GLY A 177 5.00 4.86 -14.87
C GLY A 177 6.27 5.02 -15.69
N SER A 178 7.36 5.47 -15.07
CA SER A 178 8.63 5.72 -15.76
C SER A 178 9.14 4.45 -16.46
N ALA A 179 9.44 4.55 -17.76
CA ALA A 179 9.95 3.43 -18.57
C ALA A 179 11.23 2.80 -18.00
N ARG A 180 12.06 3.58 -17.29
CA ARG A 180 13.30 3.10 -16.67
C ARG A 180 13.11 2.47 -15.29
N ILE A 181 12.02 2.81 -14.60
CA ILE A 181 11.83 2.47 -13.18
C ILE A 181 10.71 1.45 -13.00
N GLY A 182 9.47 1.83 -13.32
CA GLY A 182 8.30 0.99 -13.08
C GLY A 182 7.71 0.39 -14.34
N ALA A 183 7.84 1.07 -15.48
CA ALA A 183 7.37 0.69 -16.81
C ALA A 183 5.91 0.22 -16.89
N GLY A 184 5.05 0.59 -15.94
CA GLY A 184 3.70 0.04 -15.79
C GLY A 184 2.61 1.09 -16.02
N VAL A 185 1.99 1.08 -17.19
CA VAL A 185 0.83 1.95 -17.50
C VAL A 185 -0.33 1.69 -16.52
N GLY A 186 -0.58 0.42 -16.16
CA GLY A 186 -1.62 0.07 -15.18
C GLY A 186 -1.28 0.55 -13.76
N GLY A 187 0.01 0.66 -13.42
CA GLY A 187 0.50 1.27 -12.19
C GLY A 187 0.14 2.75 -12.08
N VAL A 188 0.29 3.50 -13.17
CA VAL A 188 -0.17 4.91 -13.20
C VAL A 188 -1.67 5.01 -13.00
N ILE A 189 -2.45 4.17 -13.70
CA ILE A 189 -3.92 4.17 -13.58
C ILE A 189 -4.35 3.87 -12.14
N LEU A 190 -3.80 2.82 -11.51
CA LEU A 190 -4.18 2.44 -10.15
C LEU A 190 -3.75 3.48 -9.11
N VAL A 191 -2.53 4.02 -9.22
CA VAL A 191 -2.02 5.02 -8.28
C VAL A 191 -2.84 6.30 -8.39
N VAL A 192 -3.06 6.80 -9.61
CA VAL A 192 -3.81 8.04 -9.80
C VAL A 192 -5.26 7.90 -9.30
N ALA A 193 -5.94 6.79 -9.60
CA ALA A 193 -7.29 6.54 -9.08
C ALA A 193 -7.33 6.49 -7.54
N ALA A 194 -6.40 5.76 -6.94
CA ALA A 194 -6.31 5.57 -5.49
C ALA A 194 -6.05 6.89 -4.76
N PHE A 195 -5.07 7.67 -5.22
CA PHE A 195 -4.69 8.92 -4.60
C PHE A 195 -5.69 10.05 -4.90
N ALA A 196 -6.39 10.01 -6.04
CA ALA A 196 -7.52 10.91 -6.29
C ALA A 196 -8.66 10.65 -5.31
N LEU A 197 -9.02 9.39 -5.06
CA LEU A 197 -10.05 9.03 -4.07
C LEU A 197 -9.63 9.46 -2.65
N ALA A 198 -8.39 9.16 -2.26
CA ALA A 198 -7.84 9.57 -0.97
C ALA A 198 -7.86 11.11 -0.82
N SER A 199 -7.45 11.84 -1.86
CA SER A 199 -7.46 13.30 -1.90
C SER A 199 -8.87 13.86 -1.72
N VAL A 200 -9.86 13.28 -2.38
CA VAL A 200 -11.27 13.69 -2.24
C VAL A 200 -11.81 13.42 -0.82
N ILE A 201 -11.41 12.32 -0.19
CA ILE A 201 -11.83 11.97 1.16
C ILE A 201 -11.21 12.91 2.21
N VAL A 202 -9.91 13.21 2.08
CA VAL A 202 -9.21 14.11 2.99
C VAL A 202 -9.58 15.57 2.75
N ALA A 203 -9.96 15.92 1.51
CA ALA A 203 -10.39 17.25 1.12
C ALA A 203 -11.70 17.69 1.78
N ARG A 204 -12.55 16.77 2.30
CA ARG A 204 -13.94 17.05 2.74
C ARG A 204 -14.04 18.37 3.52
N LEU A 205 -14.32 19.43 2.76
CA LEU A 205 -14.68 20.75 3.26
C LEU A 205 -16.07 20.66 3.90
N PRO A 206 -16.40 21.53 4.86
CA PRO A 206 -17.55 21.39 5.77
C PRO A 206 -18.94 21.39 5.13
N GLU A 207 -19.07 21.55 3.81
CA GLU A 207 -20.39 21.74 3.21
C GLU A 207 -21.08 20.42 2.86
N THR A 208 -22.05 20.10 3.72
CA THR A 208 -23.35 19.49 3.44
C THR A 208 -23.37 18.23 2.56
N GLY A 209 -23.51 17.08 3.22
CA GLY A 209 -23.94 15.82 2.61
C GLY A 209 -23.01 14.65 2.90
N SER A 210 -23.59 13.56 3.40
CA SER A 210 -22.89 12.34 3.83
C SER A 210 -22.27 11.52 2.67
N GLY A 211 -22.47 11.92 1.41
CA GLY A 211 -22.07 11.19 0.20
C GLY A 211 -20.91 11.79 -0.61
N LEU A 212 -20.38 10.99 -1.54
CA LEU A 212 -19.49 11.47 -2.60
C LEU A 212 -20.33 12.27 -3.60
N THR A 213 -20.13 13.58 -3.69
CA THR A 213 -20.87 14.41 -4.66
C THR A 213 -20.56 13.97 -6.09
N ARG A 214 -21.52 14.11 -7.03
CA ARG A 214 -21.33 13.75 -8.45
C ARG A 214 -20.04 14.33 -9.04
N ARG A 215 -19.72 15.59 -8.70
CA ARG A 215 -18.48 16.27 -9.10
C ARG A 215 -17.22 15.55 -8.59
N ARG A 216 -17.21 15.11 -7.32
CA ARG A 216 -16.08 14.39 -6.73
C ARG A 216 -15.94 12.99 -7.31
N ALA A 217 -17.05 12.29 -7.56
CA ALA A 217 -17.03 11.01 -8.27
C ALA A 217 -16.46 11.16 -9.68
N LEU A 218 -16.85 12.23 -10.39
CA LEU A 218 -16.33 12.54 -11.71
C LEU A 218 -14.82 12.84 -11.69
N ILE A 219 -14.33 13.58 -10.68
CA ILE A 219 -12.89 13.82 -10.50
C ILE A 219 -12.13 12.50 -10.37
N VAL A 220 -12.59 11.59 -9.50
CA VAL A 220 -11.94 10.28 -9.32
C VAL A 220 -12.00 9.47 -10.62
N LEU A 221 -13.15 9.47 -11.31
CA LEU A 221 -13.35 8.72 -12.55
C LEU A 221 -12.47 9.22 -13.71
N ILE A 222 -12.31 10.54 -13.86
CA ILE A 222 -11.52 11.15 -14.94
C ILE A 222 -10.03 11.16 -14.61
N SER A 223 -9.66 11.16 -13.32
CA SER A 223 -8.25 11.27 -12.92
C SER A 223 -7.28 10.29 -13.60
N PRO A 224 -7.61 9.01 -13.85
CA PRO A 224 -6.69 8.11 -14.54
C PRO A 224 -6.41 8.53 -15.97
N LEU A 225 -7.40 9.08 -16.68
CA LEU A 225 -7.21 9.62 -18.03
C LEU A 225 -6.24 10.79 -18.02
N VAL A 226 -6.34 11.67 -17.02
CA VAL A 226 -5.39 12.78 -16.83
C VAL A 226 -3.99 12.25 -16.51
N GLY A 227 -3.90 11.23 -15.66
CA GLY A 227 -2.64 10.56 -15.34
C GLY A 227 -1.96 9.94 -16.57
N LEU A 228 -2.74 9.28 -17.43
CA LEU A 228 -2.26 8.73 -18.69
C LEU A 228 -1.82 9.82 -19.67
N ALA A 229 -2.58 10.91 -19.79
CA ALA A 229 -2.19 12.05 -20.62
C ALA A 229 -0.88 12.69 -20.12
N ALA A 230 -0.73 12.83 -18.80
CA ALA A 230 0.51 13.33 -18.20
C ALA A 230 1.68 12.37 -18.43
N LEU A 231 1.48 11.06 -18.30
CA LEU A 231 2.49 10.06 -18.62
C LEU A 231 2.91 10.14 -20.09
N ALA A 232 1.95 10.25 -21.00
CA ALA A 232 2.20 10.38 -22.44
C ALA A 232 3.03 11.64 -22.74
N LEU A 233 2.68 12.77 -22.10
CA LEU A 233 3.42 14.02 -22.24
C LEU A 233 4.86 13.86 -21.72
N LEU A 234 5.05 13.26 -20.55
CA LEU A 234 6.38 13.00 -19.99
C LEU A 234 7.22 12.10 -20.90
N ASP A 235 6.60 11.09 -21.52
CA ASP A 235 7.24 10.16 -22.44
C ASP A 235 7.70 10.88 -23.73
N LEU A 236 6.84 11.74 -24.29
CA LEU A 236 7.15 12.57 -25.45
C LEU A 236 8.32 13.54 -25.16
N LEU A 237 8.30 14.19 -23.99
CA LEU A 237 9.32 15.16 -23.59
C LEU A 237 10.66 14.51 -23.23
N SER A 238 10.65 13.32 -22.63
CA SER A 238 11.87 12.70 -22.08
C SER A 238 12.52 11.70 -23.03
N ALA A 239 11.75 11.09 -23.94
CA ALA A 239 12.19 9.97 -24.78
C ALA A 239 12.03 10.23 -26.29
N HIS A 240 11.74 11.47 -26.73
CA HIS A 240 11.54 11.81 -28.14
C HIS A 240 10.58 10.87 -28.89
N GLY A 241 9.60 10.28 -28.19
CA GLY A 241 8.60 9.38 -28.77
C GLY A 241 8.98 7.88 -28.83
N THR A 242 10.17 7.46 -28.37
CA THR A 242 10.55 6.02 -28.31
C THR A 242 10.21 5.34 -26.97
N GLY A 243 9.44 6.01 -26.12
CA GLY A 243 9.08 5.47 -24.81
C GLY A 243 8.02 4.38 -24.86
N HIS A 244 7.87 3.65 -23.75
CA HIS A 244 7.04 2.45 -23.71
C HIS A 244 5.55 2.72 -23.94
N PHE A 245 5.06 3.91 -23.60
CA PHE A 245 3.66 4.29 -23.79
C PHE A 245 3.40 4.76 -25.21
N THR A 246 4.26 5.64 -25.75
CA THR A 246 4.14 6.11 -27.14
C THR A 246 4.40 4.99 -28.15
N GLY A 247 5.38 4.12 -27.90
CA GLY A 247 5.75 3.02 -28.80
C GLY A 247 4.77 1.84 -28.85
N SER A 248 3.89 1.68 -27.86
CA SER A 248 2.94 0.53 -27.81
C SER A 248 1.46 0.93 -27.90
N VAL A 249 1.05 2.08 -27.36
CA VAL A 249 -0.36 2.50 -27.36
C VAL A 249 -0.65 3.54 -28.44
N LEU A 250 0.25 4.50 -28.66
CA LEU A 250 0.09 5.50 -29.73
C LEU A 250 0.46 4.96 -31.12
N HIS A 251 1.18 3.83 -31.20
CA HIS A 251 1.48 3.11 -32.44
C HIS A 251 0.48 1.98 -32.75
N ALA A 252 -0.59 1.78 -31.96
CA ALA A 252 -1.64 0.85 -32.30
C ALA A 252 -2.37 1.36 -33.56
N ARG A 253 -2.10 0.72 -34.71
CA ARG A 253 -2.55 1.19 -36.04
C ARG A 253 -4.01 0.82 -36.34
N SER A 254 -4.67 0.03 -35.49
CA SER A 254 -6.06 -0.38 -35.67
C SER A 254 -6.82 -0.64 -34.35
N ALA A 255 -8.16 -0.55 -34.39
CA ALA A 255 -9.03 -0.97 -33.29
C ALA A 255 -8.94 -2.48 -32.99
N GLY A 256 -8.48 -3.29 -33.96
CA GLY A 256 -8.23 -4.73 -33.80
C GLY A 256 -7.08 -5.03 -32.85
N ASP A 257 -5.96 -4.30 -32.99
CA ASP A 257 -4.78 -4.47 -32.14
C ASP A 257 -5.09 -4.12 -30.67
N LEU A 258 -5.88 -3.07 -30.46
CA LEU A 258 -6.33 -2.67 -29.12
C LEU A 258 -7.23 -3.74 -28.50
N ARG A 259 -8.16 -4.32 -29.27
CA ARG A 259 -9.03 -5.42 -28.82
C ARG A 259 -8.20 -6.65 -28.43
N GLU A 260 -7.19 -7.00 -29.21
CA GLU A 260 -6.34 -8.15 -28.92
C GLU A 260 -5.54 -7.97 -27.62
N VAL A 261 -4.97 -6.78 -27.41
CA VAL A 261 -4.27 -6.43 -26.15
C VAL A 261 -5.20 -6.55 -24.95
N ILE A 262 -6.43 -6.03 -25.06
CA ILE A 262 -7.44 -6.12 -23.99
C ILE A 262 -7.78 -7.59 -23.71
N VAL A 263 -8.13 -8.37 -24.74
CA VAL A 263 -8.50 -9.79 -24.59
C VAL A 263 -7.36 -10.59 -23.95
N ARG A 264 -6.11 -10.38 -24.39
CA ARG A 264 -4.94 -11.06 -23.82
C ARG A 264 -4.76 -10.73 -22.33
N ARG A 265 -4.92 -9.47 -21.93
CA ARG A 265 -4.83 -9.05 -20.51
C ARG A 265 -5.91 -9.69 -19.65
N TYR A 266 -7.17 -9.64 -20.08
CA TYR A 266 -8.26 -10.23 -19.32
C TYR A 266 -8.18 -11.75 -19.26
N LYS A 267 -7.69 -12.41 -20.33
CA LYS A 267 -7.42 -13.84 -20.32
C LYS A 267 -6.34 -14.19 -19.29
N ALA A 268 -5.24 -13.46 -19.26
CA ALA A 268 -4.18 -13.66 -18.25
C ALA A 268 -4.71 -13.47 -16.82
N ALA A 269 -5.47 -12.40 -16.57
CA ALA A 269 -6.09 -12.15 -15.27
C ALA A 269 -7.09 -13.25 -14.85
N TRP A 270 -7.80 -13.82 -15.82
CA TRP A 270 -8.74 -14.92 -15.61
C TRP A 270 -8.04 -16.25 -15.31
N ASP A 271 -6.97 -16.55 -16.04
CA ASP A 271 -6.15 -17.73 -15.82
C ASP A 271 -5.48 -17.65 -14.43
N GLU A 272 -5.02 -16.47 -14.02
CA GLU A 272 -4.52 -16.22 -12.66
C GLU A 272 -5.62 -16.41 -11.61
N LEU A 273 -6.84 -15.90 -11.84
CA LEU A 273 -7.96 -16.07 -10.93
C LEU A 273 -8.30 -17.54 -10.70
N LYS A 274 -8.24 -18.38 -11.74
CA LYS A 274 -8.53 -19.82 -11.65
C LYS A 274 -7.41 -20.64 -11.01
N ASN A 275 -6.24 -20.05 -10.84
CA ASN A 275 -5.06 -20.79 -10.44
C ASN A 275 -5.10 -21.15 -8.95
N HIS A 276 -4.92 -22.43 -8.62
CA HIS A 276 -4.77 -22.96 -7.27
C HIS A 276 -5.73 -22.33 -6.24
N ALA A 277 -5.19 -21.61 -5.25
CA ALA A 277 -5.93 -21.00 -4.14
C ALA A 277 -6.39 -19.56 -4.43
N MET A 278 -6.13 -19.01 -5.63
CA MET A 278 -6.45 -17.63 -5.97
C MET A 278 -7.96 -17.30 -5.92
N PRO A 279 -8.90 -18.17 -6.34
CA PRO A 279 -10.33 -17.87 -6.19
C PRO A 279 -10.71 -17.69 -4.72
N ALA A 280 -10.22 -18.58 -3.86
CA ALA A 280 -10.46 -18.52 -2.42
C ALA A 280 -9.81 -17.29 -1.79
N ALA A 281 -8.55 -17.00 -2.13
CA ALA A 281 -7.85 -15.81 -1.67
C ALA A 281 -8.58 -14.51 -2.07
N THR A 282 -9.08 -14.45 -3.31
CA THR A 282 -9.84 -13.30 -3.83
C THR A 282 -11.17 -13.15 -3.09
N ALA A 283 -11.91 -14.24 -2.89
CA ALA A 283 -13.17 -14.21 -2.14
C ALA A 283 -12.96 -13.75 -0.69
N VAL A 284 -11.91 -14.24 -0.04
CA VAL A 284 -11.52 -13.82 1.31
C VAL A 284 -11.12 -12.34 1.33
N ALA A 285 -10.34 -11.87 0.36
CA ALA A 285 -9.96 -10.47 0.24
C ALA A 285 -11.18 -9.56 0.04
N LEU A 286 -12.14 -9.94 -0.81
CA LEU A 286 -13.41 -9.23 -0.99
C LEU A 286 -14.25 -9.20 0.28
N ALA A 287 -14.33 -10.33 0.99
CA ALA A 287 -15.04 -10.41 2.27
C ALA A 287 -14.41 -9.47 3.31
N TYR A 288 -13.08 -9.49 3.47
CA TYR A 288 -12.38 -8.59 4.39
C TYR A 288 -12.48 -7.12 3.96
N ALA A 289 -12.42 -6.81 2.67
CA ALA A 289 -12.64 -5.46 2.17
C ALA A 289 -14.06 -4.98 2.51
N ALA A 290 -15.09 -5.80 2.25
CA ALA A 290 -16.47 -5.48 2.58
C ALA A 290 -16.68 -5.28 4.08
N VAL A 291 -16.15 -6.17 4.92
CA VAL A 291 -16.20 -6.05 6.38
C VAL A 291 -15.46 -4.81 6.86
N GLY A 292 -14.26 -4.54 6.32
CA GLY A 292 -13.45 -3.37 6.63
C GLY A 292 -14.16 -2.05 6.30
N VAL A 293 -14.82 -1.97 5.15
CA VAL A 293 -15.62 -0.80 4.75
C VAL A 293 -16.87 -0.63 5.63
N ARG A 294 -17.59 -1.73 5.90
CA ARG A 294 -18.80 -1.72 6.76
C ARG A 294 -18.46 -1.33 8.19
N ARG A 295 -17.37 -1.87 8.73
CA ARG A 295 -16.92 -1.65 10.13
C ARG A 295 -15.77 -0.64 10.24
N ARG A 296 -15.62 0.26 9.26
CA ARG A 296 -14.50 1.22 9.18
C ARG A 296 -14.29 2.07 10.44
N ARG A 297 -15.37 2.49 11.12
CA ARG A 297 -15.28 3.25 12.38
C ARG A 297 -14.63 2.45 13.50
N ARG A 298 -14.94 1.15 13.59
CA ARG A 298 -14.32 0.24 14.55
C ARG A 298 -12.88 -0.05 14.12
N LEU A 299 -12.66 -0.36 12.84
CA LEU A 299 -11.32 -0.66 12.31
C LEU A 299 -10.33 0.48 12.59
N LEU A 300 -10.76 1.73 12.42
CA LEU A 300 -9.96 2.94 12.61
C LEU A 300 -10.16 3.58 14.00
N SER A 301 -10.76 2.89 14.97
CA SER A 301 -10.93 3.42 16.33
C SER A 301 -9.61 3.76 17.04
N PRO A 302 -8.47 3.05 16.83
CA PRO A 302 -7.21 3.40 17.50
C PRO A 302 -6.71 4.80 17.16
N VAL A 303 -7.08 5.32 15.98
CA VAL A 303 -6.76 6.65 15.46
C VAL A 303 -7.98 7.59 15.45
N ALA A 304 -9.01 7.30 16.25
CA ALA A 304 -10.23 8.09 16.35
C ALA A 304 -10.96 8.34 15.00
N SER A 305 -10.89 7.38 14.07
CA SER A 305 -11.47 7.53 12.72
C SER A 305 -10.97 8.77 11.97
N ASP A 306 -9.71 9.13 12.19
CA ASP A 306 -9.01 10.24 11.54
C ASP A 306 -9.17 10.24 10.00
N PRO A 307 -9.38 11.41 9.38
CA PRO A 307 -9.64 11.52 7.94
C PRO A 307 -8.50 11.05 7.05
N GLY A 308 -7.24 11.22 7.47
CA GLY A 308 -6.08 10.75 6.73
C GLY A 308 -6.06 9.23 6.66
N TRP A 309 -6.35 8.56 7.77
CA TRP A 309 -6.44 7.09 7.81
C TRP A 309 -7.66 6.54 7.07
N LEU A 310 -8.79 7.26 7.08
CA LEU A 310 -9.93 6.91 6.23
C LEU A 310 -9.59 7.04 4.74
N ALA A 311 -8.86 8.10 4.35
CA ALA A 311 -8.37 8.30 3.01
C ALA A 311 -7.38 7.20 2.59
N ALA A 312 -6.46 6.81 3.48
CA ALA A 312 -5.53 5.72 3.21
C ALA A 312 -6.22 4.35 3.06
N LEU A 313 -7.23 4.05 3.89
CA LEU A 313 -8.02 2.82 3.76
C LEU A 313 -8.77 2.77 2.42
N ALA A 314 -9.49 3.84 2.08
CA ALA A 314 -10.28 3.89 0.86
C ALA A 314 -9.41 3.93 -0.41
N GLY A 315 -8.35 4.76 -0.41
CA GLY A 315 -7.38 4.82 -1.49
C GLY A 315 -6.65 3.50 -1.69
N GLY A 316 -6.24 2.83 -0.60
CA GLY A 316 -5.59 1.52 -0.66
C GLY A 316 -6.49 0.42 -1.24
N LEU A 317 -7.77 0.40 -0.84
CA LEU A 317 -8.75 -0.52 -1.44
C LEU A 317 -8.98 -0.20 -2.92
N ALA A 318 -9.06 1.08 -3.27
CA ALA A 318 -9.18 1.50 -4.67
C ALA A 318 -7.95 1.09 -5.49
N ALA A 319 -6.73 1.20 -4.95
CA ALA A 319 -5.51 0.71 -5.62
C ALA A 319 -5.60 -0.80 -5.92
N GLY A 320 -6.10 -1.60 -4.97
CA GLY A 320 -6.32 -3.02 -5.15
C GLY A 320 -7.39 -3.35 -6.19
N VAL A 321 -8.55 -2.69 -6.12
CA VAL A 321 -9.68 -2.92 -7.06
C VAL A 321 -9.34 -2.46 -8.47
N VAL A 322 -8.86 -1.22 -8.62
CA VAL A 322 -8.50 -0.67 -9.94
C VAL A 322 -7.32 -1.44 -10.53
N GLY A 323 -6.31 -1.75 -9.71
CA GLY A 323 -5.20 -2.59 -10.12
C GLY A 323 -5.66 -3.95 -10.64
N ALA A 324 -6.58 -4.60 -9.94
CA ALA A 324 -7.11 -5.90 -10.36
C ALA A 324 -7.93 -5.88 -11.65
N LEU A 325 -8.45 -4.71 -12.06
CA LEU A 325 -9.20 -4.55 -13.30
C LEU A 325 -8.31 -4.17 -14.49
N VAL A 326 -7.13 -3.61 -14.23
CA VAL A 326 -6.29 -2.97 -15.27
C VAL A 326 -5.01 -3.77 -15.54
N GLU A 327 -4.46 -4.43 -14.53
CA GLU A 327 -3.25 -5.23 -14.66
C GLU A 327 -3.56 -6.69 -14.99
N ASP A 328 -2.65 -7.30 -15.74
CA ASP A 328 -2.66 -8.70 -16.15
C ASP A 328 -2.58 -9.70 -14.99
N SER A 329 -2.02 -9.30 -13.84
CA SER A 329 -2.05 -10.10 -12.60
C SER A 329 -3.41 -10.09 -11.89
N GLY A 330 -4.37 -9.30 -12.38
CA GLY A 330 -5.77 -9.29 -11.96
C GLY A 330 -5.97 -9.35 -10.43
N PRO A 331 -6.66 -10.39 -9.91
CA PRO A 331 -7.10 -10.44 -8.51
C PRO A 331 -5.95 -10.36 -7.48
N VAL A 332 -4.72 -10.70 -7.87
CA VAL A 332 -3.56 -10.65 -6.98
C VAL A 332 -3.38 -9.26 -6.37
N LEU A 333 -3.62 -8.18 -7.15
CA LEU A 333 -3.46 -6.81 -6.68
C LEU A 333 -4.45 -6.47 -5.55
N LEU A 334 -5.68 -7.00 -5.63
CA LEU A 334 -6.67 -6.84 -4.57
C LEU A 334 -6.24 -7.60 -3.30
N VAL A 335 -5.77 -8.85 -3.44
CA VAL A 335 -5.31 -9.67 -2.32
C VAL A 335 -4.15 -8.98 -1.60
N VAL A 336 -3.16 -8.49 -2.34
CA VAL A 336 -2.00 -7.79 -1.77
C VAL A 336 -2.42 -6.49 -1.09
N ALA A 337 -3.30 -5.69 -1.71
CA ALA A 337 -3.77 -4.44 -1.12
C ALA A 337 -4.51 -4.68 0.20
N VAL A 338 -5.42 -5.67 0.24
CA VAL A 338 -6.16 -6.03 1.45
C VAL A 338 -5.24 -6.59 2.52
N PHE A 339 -4.26 -7.41 2.15
CA PHE A 339 -3.25 -7.94 3.07
C PHE A 339 -2.39 -6.82 3.68
N ALA A 340 -1.88 -5.89 2.85
CA ALA A 340 -1.10 -4.75 3.31
C ALA A 340 -1.93 -3.82 4.22
N LEU A 341 -3.19 -3.56 3.88
CA LEU A 341 -4.13 -2.82 4.74
C LEU A 341 -4.42 -3.55 6.05
N GLY A 342 -4.47 -4.89 6.03
CA GLY A 342 -4.55 -5.72 7.23
C GLY A 342 -3.35 -5.50 8.16
N CYS A 343 -2.14 -5.47 7.60
CA CYS A 343 -0.92 -5.18 8.34
C CYS A 343 -0.96 -3.75 8.92
N VAL A 344 -1.34 -2.75 8.12
CA VAL A 344 -1.52 -1.37 8.61
C VAL A 344 -2.53 -1.32 9.75
N ALA A 345 -3.67 -2.00 9.63
CA ALA A 345 -4.67 -2.07 10.69
C ALA A 345 -4.11 -2.75 11.94
N SER A 346 -3.39 -3.88 11.81
CA SER A 346 -2.73 -4.53 12.95
C SER A 346 -1.74 -3.60 13.65
N TYR A 347 -0.95 -2.82 12.90
CA TYR A 347 -0.05 -1.81 13.46
C TYR A 347 -0.81 -0.73 14.25
N LEU A 348 -1.90 -0.21 13.70
CA LEU A 348 -2.74 0.78 14.39
C LEU A 348 -3.35 0.22 15.68
N TRP A 349 -3.82 -1.02 15.66
CA TRP A 349 -4.39 -1.70 16.83
C TRP A 349 -3.35 -2.06 17.88
N GLY A 350 -2.09 -2.17 17.50
CA GLY A 350 -0.97 -2.32 18.43
C GLY A 350 -0.61 -1.03 19.19
N ARG A 351 -1.40 0.04 19.10
CA ARG A 351 -1.14 1.35 19.73
C ARG A 351 -0.60 1.24 21.19
N PRO A 352 0.44 2.03 21.56
CA PRO A 352 0.90 2.12 22.94
C PRO A 352 -0.19 2.64 23.90
N ALA A 353 -0.19 2.16 25.15
CA ALA A 353 -1.12 2.62 26.17
C ALA A 353 -0.90 4.12 26.46
N GLY A 354 -1.92 4.94 26.25
CA GLY A 354 -1.89 6.39 26.49
C GLY A 354 -3.18 7.07 25.98
N PRO A 355 -3.49 8.29 26.46
CA PRO A 355 -4.71 9.01 26.07
C PRO A 355 -4.75 9.31 24.56
N LEU A 356 -5.96 9.32 23.99
CA LEU A 356 -6.20 9.73 22.60
C LEU A 356 -5.79 11.19 22.40
N PRO A 357 -5.02 11.53 21.33
CA PRO A 357 -4.80 12.91 20.95
C PRO A 357 -6.15 13.61 20.78
N GLY A 358 -6.38 14.69 21.55
CA GLY A 358 -7.63 15.47 21.51
C GLY A 358 -8.69 15.10 22.55
N HIS A 359 -8.51 14.04 23.35
CA HIS A 359 -9.36 13.81 24.52
C HIS A 359 -8.76 14.57 25.71
N ARG A 360 -9.08 15.87 25.84
CA ARG A 360 -8.84 16.56 27.12
C ARG A 360 -9.69 15.84 28.18
N PRO A 361 -9.11 15.38 29.30
CA PRO A 361 -9.91 14.95 30.42
C PRO A 361 -10.84 16.11 30.77
N ARG A 362 -12.16 15.87 30.86
CA ARG A 362 -13.01 16.78 31.60
C ARG A 362 -12.43 16.83 33.01
N VAL A 363 -11.83 17.96 33.37
CA VAL A 363 -11.45 18.23 34.76
C VAL A 363 -12.76 18.23 35.52
N ALA A 364 -13.05 17.14 36.20
CA ALA A 364 -14.12 17.08 37.17
C ALA A 364 -13.65 17.88 38.39
N GLY A 365 -14.31 18.99 38.68
CA GLY A 365 -14.19 19.68 39.96
C GLY A 365 -13.64 21.09 39.89
N SER A 366 -14.52 22.06 39.60
CA SER A 366 -14.52 23.36 40.28
C SER A 366 -15.86 24.09 40.11
N GLU A 367 -16.97 23.40 40.39
CA GLU A 367 -18.20 24.09 40.80
C GLU A 367 -18.31 23.89 42.33
N ARG A 368 -17.50 24.64 43.07
CA ARG A 368 -17.76 24.88 44.49
C ARG A 368 -18.86 25.93 44.56
N TYR A 369 -20.08 25.46 44.84
CA TYR A 369 -20.92 25.97 45.92
C TYR A 369 -20.78 27.48 46.21
N VAL A 370 -21.52 28.31 45.49
CA VAL A 370 -22.00 29.59 46.05
C VAL A 370 -23.42 29.31 46.52
N ALA A 371 -23.54 28.85 47.76
CA ALA A 371 -24.80 28.87 48.46
C ALA A 371 -25.16 30.30 48.80
N ALA A 372 -26.45 30.57 48.67
CA ALA A 372 -27.12 31.73 49.20
C ALA A 372 -26.99 31.77 50.73
N ASP A 373 -26.59 32.92 51.24
CA ASP A 373 -26.81 33.47 52.59
C ASP A 373 -26.50 34.97 52.43
N GLY A 374 -27.26 35.97 52.87
CA GLY A 374 -28.49 36.03 53.65
C GLY A 374 -28.98 37.49 53.58
N GLY A 375 -30.23 37.73 53.97
CA GLY A 375 -30.86 39.04 53.91
C GLY A 375 -30.24 40.11 54.80
N SER A 376 -30.31 41.36 54.35
CA SER A 376 -30.87 42.52 55.06
C SER A 376 -31.07 43.66 54.06
#